data_AF-A0A0R3WTK9-F1
#
_entry.id   AF-A0A0R3WTK9-F1
#
_cell.length_a   1.000
_cell.length_b   1.000
_cell.length_c   1.000
_cell.angle_alpha   90.00
_cell.angle_beta   90.00
_cell.angle_gamma   90.00
#
_symmetry.space_group_name_H-M   'P 1'
#
loop_
_entity.id
_entity.type
_entity.pdbx_description
1 polymer ?
#
loop_
_entity_poly.entity_id
_entity_poly.type
_entity_poly.pdbx_seq_one_letter_code
_entity_poly.pdbx_strand_id
1 'polypeptide(L)'
;MNTKVAHIFAALLTALLLLIPVGFHGFDCSGYIFSAECGGISYLQILGKLTLTAGVFACMAALFIAISISCHTKWLNRVIISVVSLSTIFSATTIFLYYTNTKAWSPFMASMAMTISIVHTAILLIDFLSNLIKSS
;
A
#
# COMPACT_ATOMS: atom_id res chain seq x y z
N MET A 1 -13.64 -3.00 18.65
CA MET A 1 -14.20 -3.65 17.45
C MET A 1 -14.22 -2.70 16.26
N ASN A 2 -14.71 -1.46 16.41
CA ASN A 2 -14.80 -0.48 15.31
C ASN A 2 -13.45 -0.04 14.70
N THR A 3 -12.39 0.11 15.51
CA THR A 3 -11.07 0.52 15.00
C THR A 3 -10.44 -0.53 14.08
N LYS A 4 -10.54 -1.81 14.43
CA LYS A 4 -10.04 -2.91 13.57
C LYS A 4 -10.76 -2.98 12.22
N VAL A 5 -12.07 -2.73 12.20
CA VAL A 5 -12.84 -2.68 10.94
C VAL A 5 -12.42 -1.49 10.08
N ALA A 6 -12.18 -0.33 10.69
CA ALA A 6 -11.65 0.84 9.97
C ALA A 6 -10.26 0.55 9.37
N HIS A 7 -9.39 -0.15 10.09
CA HIS A 7 -8.09 -0.60 9.58
C HIS A 7 -8.26 -1.58 8.41
N ILE A 8 -9.17 -2.55 8.47
CA ILE A 8 -9.43 -3.45 7.33
C ILE A 8 -9.87 -2.64 6.10
N PHE A 9 -10.82 -1.71 6.28
CA PHE A 9 -11.33 -0.88 5.20
C PHE A 9 -10.22 -0.01 4.60
N ALA A 10 -9.39 0.62 5.42
CA ALA A 10 -8.29 1.45 4.95
C ALA A 10 -7.21 0.61 4.24
N ALA A 11 -6.95 -0.63 4.64
CA ALA A 11 -5.98 -1.53 3.99
C ALA A 11 -6.48 -1.98 2.62
N LEU A 12 -7.77 -2.34 2.54
CA LEU A 12 -8.45 -2.67 1.28
C LEU A 12 -8.49 -1.46 0.34
N LEU A 13 -8.83 -0.28 0.84
CA LEU A 13 -8.85 0.94 0.04
C LEU A 13 -7.45 1.27 -0.51
N THR A 14 -6.41 1.08 0.31
CA THR A 14 -5.02 1.24 -0.11
C THR A 14 -4.66 0.23 -1.21
N ALA A 15 -4.99 -1.05 -1.02
CA ALA A 15 -4.73 -2.08 -2.01
C ALA A 15 -5.45 -1.78 -3.34
N LEU A 16 -6.71 -1.35 -3.28
CA LEU A 16 -7.50 -0.99 -4.45
C LEU A 16 -6.84 0.17 -5.22
N LEU A 17 -6.44 1.23 -4.51
CA LEU A 17 -5.77 2.39 -5.10
C LEU A 17 -4.39 2.07 -5.68
N LEU A 18 -3.70 1.05 -5.17
CA LEU A 18 -2.43 0.57 -5.74
C LEU A 18 -2.65 -0.32 -6.97
N LEU A 19 -3.73 -1.10 -6.99
CA LEU A 19 -4.00 -2.05 -8.08
C LEU A 19 -4.69 -1.39 -9.29
N ILE A 20 -5.56 -0.39 -9.09
CA ILE A 20 -6.26 0.32 -10.18
C ILE A 20 -5.27 0.89 -11.22
N PRO A 21 -4.21 1.63 -10.83
CA PRO A 21 -3.24 2.19 -11.77
C PRO A 21 -2.59 1.11 -12.64
N VAL A 22 -2.31 -0.07 -12.09
CA VAL A 22 -1.65 -1.16 -12.84
C VAL A 22 -2.49 -1.63 -14.04
N GLY A 23 -3.83 -1.58 -13.91
CA GLY A 23 -4.77 -1.95 -14.97
C GLY A 23 -5.30 -0.78 -15.80
N PHE A 24 -4.91 0.46 -15.51
CA PHE A 24 -5.47 1.64 -16.17
C PHE A 24 -4.67 2.03 -17.41
N HIS A 25 -5.38 2.31 -18.50
CA HIS A 25 -4.81 2.90 -19.73
C HIS A 25 -4.65 4.41 -19.50
N GLY A 26 -3.47 4.84 -19.08
CA GLY A 26 -3.22 6.26 -18.81
C GLY A 26 -1.77 6.61 -18.52
N PHE A 27 -0.83 5.69 -18.79
CA PHE A 27 0.58 6.00 -18.77
C PHE A 27 0.99 6.67 -20.08
N ASP A 28 2.15 7.30 -20.09
CA ASP A 28 2.69 8.03 -21.25
C ASP A 28 2.90 7.12 -22.48
N CYS A 29 2.94 5.81 -22.24
CA CYS A 29 2.77 4.80 -23.26
C CYS A 29 1.26 4.50 -23.37
N SER A 30 0.72 4.58 -24.59
CA SER A 30 -0.68 4.32 -24.99
C SER A 30 -1.23 2.92 -24.67
N GLY A 31 -0.59 2.23 -23.72
CA GLY A 31 -0.77 0.86 -23.26
C GLY A 31 -1.06 0.77 -21.76
N TYR A 32 -1.29 -0.47 -21.29
CA TYR A 32 -1.20 -0.82 -19.87
C TYR A 32 0.27 -0.98 -19.44
N ILE A 33 0.59 -0.85 -18.14
CA ILE A 33 1.96 -1.05 -17.60
C ILE A 33 2.64 -2.35 -18.09
N PHE A 34 1.86 -3.43 -18.26
CA PHE A 34 2.35 -4.73 -18.74
C PHE A 34 2.07 -5.01 -20.22
N SER A 35 1.53 -4.04 -20.97
CA SER A 35 1.39 -4.11 -22.43
C SER A 35 2.76 -4.20 -23.11
N ALA A 36 2.84 -4.78 -24.31
CA ALA A 36 4.06 -4.77 -25.12
C ALA A 36 4.59 -3.35 -25.38
N GLU A 37 3.71 -2.35 -25.46
CA GLU A 37 4.06 -0.95 -25.69
C GLU A 37 4.79 -0.31 -24.49
N CYS A 38 4.27 -0.51 -23.28
CA CYS A 38 4.87 0.01 -22.03
C CYS A 38 5.95 -0.91 -21.46
N GLY A 39 5.86 -2.20 -21.76
CA GLY A 39 6.71 -3.26 -21.23
C GLY A 39 8.15 -3.17 -21.73
N GLY A 40 8.42 -2.44 -22.81
CA GLY A 40 9.79 -2.15 -23.26
C GLY A 40 10.52 -1.12 -22.38
N ILE A 41 9.81 -0.41 -21.52
CA ILE A 41 10.38 0.67 -20.71
C ILE A 41 10.75 0.13 -19.33
N SER A 42 12.04 -0.03 -19.07
CA SER A 42 12.58 -0.66 -17.85
C SER A 42 12.04 -0.03 -16.56
N TYR A 43 11.90 1.30 -16.49
CA TYR A 43 11.40 1.96 -15.27
C TYR A 43 9.91 1.67 -15.02
N LEU A 44 9.07 1.57 -16.06
CA LEU A 44 7.65 1.24 -15.93
C LEU A 44 7.43 -0.21 -15.52
N GLN A 45 8.28 -1.14 -15.99
CA GLN A 45 8.25 -2.52 -15.50
C GLN A 45 8.56 -2.62 -14.01
N ILE A 46 9.60 -1.92 -13.55
CA ILE A 46 9.98 -1.89 -12.13
C ILE A 46 8.85 -1.26 -11.31
N LEU A 47 8.32 -0.13 -11.77
CA LEU A 47 7.19 0.57 -11.16
C LEU A 47 5.97 -0.33 -11.01
N GLY A 48 5.59 -1.03 -12.08
CA GLY A 48 4.46 -1.96 -12.10
C GLY A 48 4.64 -3.10 -11.10
N LYS A 49 5.82 -3.71 -11.07
CA LYS A 49 6.16 -4.78 -10.12
C LYS A 49 6.13 -4.28 -8.68
N LEU A 50 6.71 -3.12 -8.40
CA LEU A 50 6.73 -2.52 -7.05
C LEU A 50 5.33 -2.17 -6.54
N THR A 51 4.51 -1.58 -7.41
CA THR A 51 3.12 -1.24 -7.07
C THR A 51 2.31 -2.50 -6.79
N LEU A 52 2.49 -3.54 -7.61
CA LEU A 52 1.78 -4.80 -7.45
C LEU A 52 2.20 -5.53 -6.16
N THR A 53 3.50 -5.54 -5.84
CA THR A 53 3.96 -6.11 -4.55
C THR A 53 3.42 -5.31 -3.38
N ALA A 54 3.43 -3.98 -3.43
CA ALA A 54 2.83 -3.13 -2.40
C ALA A 54 1.33 -3.44 -2.20
N GLY A 55 0.57 -3.56 -3.30
CA GLY A 55 -0.84 -3.93 -3.25
C GLY A 55 -1.08 -5.30 -2.61
N VAL A 56 -0.24 -6.29 -2.92
CA VAL A 56 -0.30 -7.63 -2.30
C VAL A 56 -0.02 -7.56 -0.79
N PHE A 57 0.96 -6.76 -0.35
CA PHE A 57 1.22 -6.55 1.07
C PHE A 57 0.05 -5.87 1.78
N ALA A 58 -0.61 -4.90 1.15
CA ALA A 58 -1.81 -4.26 1.69
C ALA A 58 -2.98 -5.25 1.83
N CYS A 59 -3.19 -6.15 0.85
CA CYS A 59 -4.18 -7.24 0.96
C CYS A 59 -3.82 -8.22 2.10
N MET A 60 -2.56 -8.60 2.22
CA MET A 60 -2.07 -9.45 3.31
C MET A 60 -2.29 -8.79 4.67
N ALA A 61 -2.06 -7.48 4.79
CA ALA A 61 -2.35 -6.73 6.01
C ALA A 61 -3.84 -6.81 6.37
N ALA A 62 -4.75 -6.59 5.42
CA ALA A 62 -6.18 -6.70 5.65
C ALA A 62 -6.59 -8.10 6.15
N LEU A 63 -6.02 -9.16 5.56
CA LEU A 63 -6.23 -10.55 6.00
C LEU A 63 -5.71 -10.79 7.42
N PHE A 64 -4.50 -10.32 7.75
CA PHE A 64 -3.96 -10.47 9.10
C PHE A 64 -4.75 -9.69 10.15
N ILE A 65 -5.24 -8.49 9.82
CA ILE A 65 -6.12 -7.72 10.71
C ILE A 65 -7.45 -8.46 10.91
N ALA A 66 -8.03 -9.06 9.88
CA ALA A 66 -9.23 -9.89 9.99
C ALA A 66 -8.99 -11.12 10.88
N ILE A 67 -7.87 -11.84 10.70
CA ILE A 67 -7.49 -12.97 11.56
C ILE A 67 -7.28 -12.52 13.00
N SER A 68 -6.71 -11.34 13.24
CA SER A 68 -6.53 -10.73 14.57
C SER A 68 -7.85 -10.43 15.30
N ILE A 69 -8.98 -10.36 14.60
CA ILE A 69 -10.31 -10.25 15.24
C ILE A 69 -10.70 -11.58 15.89
N SER A 70 -10.42 -12.71 15.23
CA SER A 70 -10.75 -14.05 15.72
C SER A 70 -9.67 -14.65 16.63
N CYS A 71 -8.40 -14.39 16.35
CA CYS A 71 -7.25 -14.87 17.11
C CYS A 71 -6.60 -13.71 17.87
N HIS A 72 -6.82 -13.64 19.18
CA HIS A 72 -6.36 -12.55 20.04
C HIS A 72 -4.87 -12.65 20.42
N THR A 73 -4.01 -13.04 19.49
CA THR A 73 -2.57 -13.24 19.73
C THR A 73 -1.77 -11.95 19.57
N LYS A 74 -0.97 -11.60 20.59
CA LYS A 74 -0.14 -10.39 20.62
C LYS A 74 0.91 -10.32 19.51
N TRP A 75 1.39 -11.47 19.00
CA TRP A 75 2.36 -11.53 17.91
C TRP A 75 1.80 -11.02 16.57
N LEU A 76 0.50 -11.22 16.30
CA LEU A 76 -0.13 -10.75 15.05
C LEU A 76 -0.03 -9.24 14.90
N ASN A 77 -0.15 -8.48 16.00
CA ASN A 77 -0.06 -7.02 15.93
C ASN A 77 1.31 -6.55 15.41
N ARG A 78 2.39 -7.21 15.82
CA ARG A 78 3.74 -6.90 15.34
C ARG A 78 3.89 -7.21 13.85
N VAL A 79 3.37 -8.37 13.41
CA VAL A 79 3.38 -8.77 12.00
C VAL A 79 2.60 -7.79 11.14
N ILE A 80 1.40 -7.38 11.57
CA ILE A 80 0.55 -6.42 10.84
C ILE A 80 1.30 -5.10 10.63
N ILE A 81 1.92 -4.55 11.68
CA ILE A 81 2.67 -3.30 11.59
C ILE A 81 3.84 -3.43 10.62
N SER A 82 4.60 -4.54 10.69
CA SER A 82 5.69 -4.80 9.76
C SER A 82 5.21 -4.87 8.30
N VAL A 83 4.12 -5.60 8.04
CA VAL A 83 3.56 -5.75 6.69
C VAL A 83 3.06 -4.41 6.14
N VAL A 84 2.32 -3.63 6.93
CA VAL A 84 1.83 -2.32 6.50
C VAL A 84 2.99 -1.34 6.29
N SER A 85 4.00 -1.34 7.14
CA SER A 85 5.19 -0.50 6.96
C SER A 85 5.93 -0.81 5.65
N LEU A 86 6.09 -2.09 5.32
CA LEU A 86 6.70 -2.53 4.05
C LEU A 86 5.87 -2.08 2.85
N SER A 87 4.54 -2.24 2.92
CA SER A 87 3.62 -1.75 1.90
C SER A 87 3.78 -0.25 1.67
N THR A 88 3.88 0.53 2.76
CA THR A 88 4.04 1.98 2.69
C THR A 88 5.38 2.39 2.11
N ILE A 89 6.47 1.70 2.46
CA ILE A 89 7.80 1.96 1.88
C ILE A 89 7.76 1.69 0.37
N PHE A 90 7.22 0.56 -0.08
CA PHE A 90 7.13 0.26 -1.50
C PHE A 90 6.23 1.24 -2.27
N SER A 91 5.11 1.66 -1.69
CA SER A 91 4.27 2.73 -2.27
C SER A 91 5.05 4.04 -2.42
N ALA A 92 5.82 4.44 -1.40
CA ALA A 92 6.63 5.66 -1.46
C ALA A 92 7.75 5.55 -2.51
N THR A 93 8.45 4.41 -2.58
CA THR A 93 9.49 4.16 -3.58
C THR A 93 8.94 4.22 -5.01
N THR A 94 7.74 3.70 -5.22
CA THR A 94 7.04 3.75 -6.51
C THR A 94 6.89 5.21 -7.00
N ILE A 95 6.46 6.11 -6.13
CA ILE A 95 6.28 7.53 -6.48
C ILE A 95 7.61 8.22 -6.75
N PHE A 96 8.62 7.93 -5.94
CA PHE A 96 9.94 8.50 -6.13
C PHE A 96 10.54 8.09 -7.47
N LEU A 97 10.46 6.79 -7.81
CA LEU A 97 10.89 6.27 -9.12
C LEU A 97 10.15 6.93 -10.28
N TYR A 98 8.83 7.13 -10.16
CA TYR A 98 8.04 7.82 -11.18
C TYR A 98 8.49 9.27 -11.36
N TYR A 99 8.63 10.01 -10.27
CA TYR A 99 9.04 11.42 -10.28
C TYR A 99 10.45 11.61 -10.84
N THR A 100 11.42 10.76 -10.46
CA THR A 100 12.78 10.85 -10.97
C THR A 100 12.86 10.67 -12.49
N ASN A 101 12.03 9.79 -13.06
CA ASN A 101 12.07 9.49 -14.49
C ASN A 101 11.24 10.45 -15.35
N THR A 102 10.07 10.88 -14.87
CA THR A 102 9.16 11.73 -15.64
C THR A 102 9.30 13.22 -15.34
N LYS A 103 9.93 13.58 -14.21
CA LYS A 103 9.91 14.93 -13.61
C LYS A 103 8.50 15.51 -13.44
N ALA A 104 7.48 14.65 -13.55
CA ALA A 104 6.10 14.99 -13.35
C ALA A 104 5.66 14.43 -11.99
N TRP A 105 4.84 15.21 -11.29
CA TRP A 105 4.10 14.66 -10.15
C TRP A 105 3.16 13.58 -10.70
N SER A 106 3.13 12.42 -10.04
CA SER A 106 2.46 11.21 -10.54
C SER A 106 1.02 11.46 -10.99
N PRO A 107 0.42 10.57 -11.81
CA PRO A 107 -1.03 10.54 -11.93
C PRO A 107 -1.65 10.55 -10.53
N PHE A 108 -2.66 11.39 -10.36
CA PHE A 108 -3.36 11.73 -9.11
C PHE A 108 -3.65 10.52 -8.19
N MET A 109 -3.82 9.33 -8.77
CA MET A 109 -4.06 8.08 -8.03
C MET A 109 -2.88 7.63 -7.17
N ALA A 110 -1.63 7.83 -7.60
CA ALA A 110 -0.46 7.39 -6.84
C ALA A 110 -0.23 8.27 -5.59
N SER A 111 -0.46 9.59 -5.70
CA SER A 111 -0.37 10.48 -4.53
C SER A 111 -1.46 10.19 -3.49
N MET A 112 -2.69 9.86 -3.93
CA MET A 112 -3.75 9.40 -3.04
C MET A 112 -3.39 8.09 -2.34
N ALA A 113 -2.86 7.11 -3.07
CA ALA A 113 -2.44 5.82 -2.50
C ALA A 113 -1.36 5.99 -1.42
N MET A 114 -0.37 6.85 -1.65
CA MET A 114 0.67 7.16 -0.65
C MET A 114 0.12 7.89 0.57
N THR A 115 -0.70 8.91 0.37
CA THR A 115 -1.28 9.67 1.50
C THR A 115 -2.09 8.74 2.39
N ILE A 116 -2.90 7.87 1.80
CA ILE A 116 -3.70 6.89 2.54
C ILE A 116 -2.80 5.85 3.22
N SER A 117 -1.75 5.34 2.55
CA SER A 117 -0.80 4.40 3.15
C SER A 117 -0.06 5.00 4.37
N ILE A 118 0.35 6.27 4.27
CA ILE A 118 1.04 6.98 5.36
C ILE A 118 0.10 7.19 6.54
N VAL A 119 -1.10 7.70 6.28
CA VAL A 119 -2.11 7.92 7.32
C VAL A 119 -2.47 6.60 8.00
N HIS A 120 -2.66 5.53 7.21
CA HIS A 120 -2.94 4.20 7.74
C HIS A 120 -1.81 3.70 8.66
N THR A 121 -0.56 3.83 8.22
CA THR A 121 0.61 3.42 9.00
C THR A 121 0.70 4.20 10.31
N ALA A 122 0.46 5.51 10.27
CA ALA A 122 0.48 6.37 11.45
C ALA A 122 -0.61 5.98 12.46
N ILE A 123 -1.83 5.73 12.01
CA ILE A 123 -2.94 5.32 12.89
C ILE A 123 -2.65 3.95 13.52
N LEU A 124 -2.12 2.98 12.75
CA LEU A 124 -1.72 1.68 13.32
C LEU A 124 -0.62 1.80 14.38
N LEU A 125 0.35 2.69 14.16
CA LEU A 125 1.41 2.97 15.13
C LEU A 125 0.86 3.59 16.41
N ILE A 126 -0.04 4.56 16.30
CA ILE A 126 -0.71 5.19 17.44
C ILE A 126 -1.53 4.14 18.21
N ASP A 127 -2.34 3.34 17.51
CA ASP A 127 -3.13 2.27 18.14
C ASP A 127 -2.24 1.23 18.85
N PHE A 128 -1.09 0.90 18.27
CA PHE A 128 -0.13 -0.01 18.90
C PHE A 128 0.48 0.59 20.16
N LEU A 129 0.94 1.85 20.11
CA LEU A 129 1.49 2.55 21.28
C LEU A 129 0.44 2.72 22.38
N SER A 130 -0.77 3.14 22.05
CA SER A 130 -1.85 3.29 23.03
C SER A 130 -2.21 1.96 23.71
N ASN A 131 -2.22 0.85 22.96
CA ASN A 131 -2.43 -0.47 23.54
C ASN A 131 -1.27 -0.95 24.41
N LEU A 132 -0.02 -0.56 24.10
CA LEU A 132 1.14 -0.82 24.95
C LEU A 132 1.07 -0.03 26.27
N ILE A 133 0.78 1.27 26.21
CA ILE A 133 0.67 2.15 27.38
C ILE A 133 -0.45 1.68 28.32
N LYS A 134 -1.59 1.25 27.76
CA LYS A 134 -2.73 0.75 28.55
C LYS A 134 -2.50 -0.64 29.18
N SER A 135 -1.48 -1.36 28.73
CA SER A 135 -1.11 -2.69 29.25
C SER A 135 0.01 -2.63 30.29
N SER A 136 0.60 -1.46 30.53
CA SER A 136 1.58 -1.19 31.59
C SER A 136 0.90 -0.65 32.85
#